data_AF-A0A2G9U907-F1
#
_entry.id   AF-A0A2G9U907-F1
#
_cell.length_a   1.000
_cell.length_b   1.000
_cell.length_c   1.000
_cell.angle_alpha   90.00
_cell.angle_beta   90.00
_cell.angle_gamma   90.00
#
_symmetry.space_group_name_H-M   'P 1'
#
loop_
_entity.id
_entity.type
_entity.pdbx_description
1 polymer ?
#
loop_
_entity_poly.entity_id
_entity_poly.type
_entity_poly.pdbx_seq_one_letter_code
_entity_poly.pdbx_strand_id
1 'polypeptide(L)'
;MKEASFIWNPECNAASELAREVLASDLLLTHYNPNLPIVIAADASDYGIGAVISHRYPDGTEKAVYHASRSLTAKEKNYGQIEEEGFALIYAVRKFHRYVYELLFSLLMDHKPLLAIFGSKEGVPAYSANRLQRWRLTLLAFDFNIE
;
A
#
# COMPACT_ATOMS: atom_id res chain seq x y z
N MET A 1 -0.69 -2.23 -30.21
CA MET A 1 -0.81 -3.70 -30.23
C MET A 1 -2.28 -4.03 -30.09
N LYS A 2 -2.84 -4.80 -31.02
CA LYS A 2 -4.29 -5.02 -31.14
C LYS A 2 -4.84 -5.72 -29.90
N GLU A 3 -6.01 -5.26 -29.47
CA GLU A 3 -6.91 -5.87 -28.48
C GLU A 3 -7.19 -7.34 -28.86
N ALA A 4 -6.36 -8.26 -28.35
CA ALA A 4 -6.74 -9.65 -28.27
C ALA A 4 -7.62 -9.79 -27.02
N SER A 5 -8.85 -10.29 -27.19
CA SER A 5 -9.70 -10.61 -26.05
C SER A 5 -9.01 -11.68 -25.21
N PHE A 6 -8.64 -11.33 -23.98
CA PHE A 6 -8.08 -12.28 -23.04
C PHE A 6 -9.19 -13.26 -22.63
N ILE A 7 -9.05 -14.53 -23.00
CA ILE A 7 -10.00 -15.58 -22.65
C ILE A 7 -9.45 -16.29 -21.41
N TRP A 8 -10.15 -16.15 -20.28
CA TRP A 8 -9.83 -16.89 -19.06
C TRP A 8 -10.11 -18.38 -19.29
N ASN A 9 -9.06 -19.19 -19.42
CA ASN A 9 -9.16 -20.63 -19.66
C ASN A 9 -8.83 -21.42 -18.37
N PRO A 10 -9.03 -22.74 -18.36
CA PRO A 10 -8.72 -23.56 -17.18
C PRO A 10 -7.25 -23.51 -16.74
N GLU A 11 -6.32 -23.32 -17.69
CA GLU A 11 -4.89 -23.19 -17.41
C GLU A 11 -4.57 -21.87 -16.69
N CYS A 12 -5.20 -20.75 -17.08
CA CYS A 12 -5.15 -19.48 -16.38
C CYS A 12 -5.67 -19.62 -14.95
N ASN A 13 -6.77 -20.37 -14.77
CA ASN A 13 -7.30 -20.62 -13.44
C ASN A 13 -6.30 -21.41 -12.58
N ALA A 14 -5.74 -22.49 -13.10
CA ALA A 14 -4.72 -23.28 -12.41
C ALA A 14 -3.48 -22.46 -12.05
N ALA A 15 -3.01 -21.60 -12.97
CA ALA A 15 -1.90 -20.69 -12.71
C ALA A 15 -2.24 -19.65 -11.63
N SER A 16 -3.47 -19.11 -11.63
CA SER A 16 -3.93 -18.16 -10.61
C SER A 16 -4.05 -18.79 -9.22
N GLU A 17 -4.59 -20.01 -9.13
CA GLU A 17 -4.64 -20.77 -7.89
C GLU A 17 -3.23 -21.05 -7.37
N LEU A 18 -2.32 -21.53 -8.23
CA LEU A 18 -0.93 -21.80 -7.84
C LEU A 18 -0.22 -20.53 -7.36
N ALA A 19 -0.42 -19.39 -8.04
CA ALA A 19 0.12 -18.12 -7.58
C ALA A 19 -0.41 -17.74 -6.19
N ARG A 20 -1.70 -17.95 -5.92
CA ARG A 20 -2.30 -17.71 -4.61
C ARG A 20 -1.76 -18.64 -3.53
N GLU A 21 -1.59 -19.93 -3.83
CA GLU A 21 -1.00 -20.90 -2.92
C GLU A 21 0.45 -20.52 -2.57
N VAL A 22 1.25 -20.12 -3.57
CA VAL A 22 2.63 -19.68 -3.34
C VAL A 22 2.67 -18.41 -2.50
N LEU A 23 1.82 -17.41 -2.80
CA LEU A 23 1.72 -16.18 -2.02
C LEU A 23 1.25 -16.40 -0.57
N ALA A 24 0.41 -17.42 -0.35
CA ALA A 24 -0.05 -17.82 0.98
C ALA A 24 0.92 -18.77 1.70
N SER A 25 1.96 -19.26 1.02
CA SER A 25 2.90 -20.21 1.61
C SER A 25 3.86 -19.54 2.60
N ASP A 26 4.27 -20.32 3.61
CA ASP A 26 5.29 -19.91 4.60
C ASP A 26 6.66 -19.58 3.97
N LEU A 27 6.87 -19.90 2.70
CA LEU A 27 8.10 -19.57 1.96
C LEU A 27 8.23 -18.07 1.68
N LEU A 28 7.10 -17.35 1.52
CA LEU A 28 7.08 -15.93 1.18
C LEU A 28 6.73 -15.02 2.35
N LEU A 29 6.09 -15.58 3.38
CA LEU A 29 5.77 -14.85 4.60
C LEU A 29 6.86 -15.05 5.67
N THR A 30 7.23 -13.97 6.34
CA THR A 30 8.16 -13.99 7.48
C THR A 30 7.46 -13.52 8.75
N HIS A 31 7.96 -13.97 9.90
CA HIS A 31 7.52 -13.43 11.17
C HIS A 31 7.90 -11.96 11.31
N TYR A 32 7.03 -11.21 11.96
CA TYR A 32 7.27 -9.83 12.33
C TYR A 32 8.39 -9.72 13.36
N ASN A 33 9.36 -8.85 13.11
CA ASN A 33 10.46 -8.51 14.01
C ASN A 33 10.66 -6.99 14.04
N PRO A 34 10.35 -6.30 15.15
CA PRO A 34 10.45 -4.84 15.24
C PRO A 34 11.89 -4.30 15.15
N ASN A 35 12.90 -5.17 15.24
CA ASN A 35 14.31 -4.76 15.13
C ASN A 35 14.81 -4.74 13.68
N LEU A 36 14.01 -5.23 12.72
CA LEU A 36 14.35 -5.18 11.30
C LEU A 36 13.69 -3.97 10.66
N PRO A 37 14.33 -3.34 9.66
CA PRO A 37 13.72 -2.28 8.88
C PRO A 37 12.36 -2.72 8.32
N ILE A 38 11.35 -1.87 8.54
CA ILE A 38 9.98 -2.10 8.08
C ILE A 38 9.75 -1.28 6.83
N VAL A 39 9.17 -1.93 5.82
CA VAL A 39 8.75 -1.30 4.58
C VAL A 39 7.25 -1.55 4.41
N ILE A 40 6.51 -0.49 4.07
CA ILE A 40 5.09 -0.56 3.73
C ILE A 40 4.94 -0.08 2.29
N ALA A 41 4.30 -0.90 1.46
CA ALA A 41 3.86 -0.50 0.14
C ALA A 41 2.33 -0.54 0.08
N ALA A 42 1.73 0.41 -0.61
CA ALA A 42 0.29 0.49 -0.79
C ALA A 42 -0.01 0.94 -2.23
N ASP A 43 -1.04 0.35 -2.81
CA ASP A 43 -1.46 0.66 -4.17
C ASP A 43 -2.99 0.66 -4.29
N ALA A 44 -3.50 1.44 -5.23
CA ALA A 44 -4.91 1.57 -5.54
C ALA A 44 -5.17 1.25 -7.01
N SER A 45 -6.32 0.66 -7.27
CA SER A 45 -6.88 0.45 -8.61
C SER A 45 -8.33 0.90 -8.61
N ASP A 46 -8.91 1.04 -9.79
CA ASP A 46 -10.34 1.37 -10.00
C ASP A 46 -11.32 0.45 -9.24
N TYR A 47 -10.86 -0.72 -8.79
CA TYR A 47 -11.69 -1.74 -8.16
C TYR A 47 -11.38 -1.98 -6.68
N GLY A 48 -10.14 -1.74 -6.25
CA GLY A 48 -9.66 -2.20 -4.96
C GLY A 48 -8.35 -1.55 -4.55
N ILE A 49 -8.03 -1.66 -3.27
CA ILE A 49 -6.79 -1.20 -2.67
C ILE A 49 -6.05 -2.38 -2.05
N GLY A 50 -4.73 -2.34 -2.17
CA GLY A 50 -3.81 -3.32 -1.62
C GLY A 50 -2.75 -2.64 -0.78
N ALA A 51 -2.25 -3.35 0.23
CA ALA A 51 -1.12 -2.94 1.04
C ALA A 51 -0.34 -4.16 1.51
N VAL A 52 0.97 -4.02 1.64
CA VAL A 52 1.87 -5.04 2.19
C VAL A 52 2.80 -4.39 3.20
N ILE A 53 3.04 -5.09 4.30
CA ILE A 53 4.12 -4.81 5.23
C ILE A 53 5.19 -5.87 5.04
N SER A 54 6.45 -5.46 4.89
CA SER A 54 7.61 -6.33 4.67
C SER A 54 8.77 -5.94 5.57
N HIS A 55 9.68 -6.89 5.78
CA HIS A 55 11.00 -6.62 6.34
C HIS A 55 12.02 -6.51 5.22
N ARG A 56 12.86 -5.48 5.28
CA ARG A 56 14.07 -5.38 4.47
C ARG A 56 15.26 -5.93 5.26
N TYR A 57 15.88 -6.97 4.71
CA TYR A 57 17.02 -7.65 5.33
C TYR A 57 18.34 -6.97 4.95
N PRO A 58 19.43 -7.22 5.71
CA PRO A 58 20.74 -6.62 5.43
C PRO A 58 21.32 -6.96 4.05
N ASP A 59 20.87 -8.06 3.44
CA ASP A 59 21.25 -8.46 2.07
C ASP A 59 20.46 -7.72 0.98
N GLY A 60 19.57 -6.81 1.37
CA GLY A 60 18.71 -6.03 0.49
C GLY A 60 17.44 -6.76 0.06
N THR A 61 17.23 -8.01 0.48
CA THR A 61 16.00 -8.74 0.16
C THR A 61 14.84 -8.24 1.01
N GLU A 62 13.65 -8.23 0.42
CA GLU A 62 12.41 -7.93 1.14
C GLU A 62 11.56 -9.18 1.26
N LYS A 63 11.05 -9.45 2.47
CA LYS A 63 10.08 -10.53 2.71
C LYS A 63 8.83 -9.98 3.33
N ALA A 64 7.68 -10.36 2.78
CA ALA A 64 6.39 -9.93 3.27
C ALA A 64 6.13 -10.51 4.66
N VAL A 65 5.59 -9.69 5.56
CA VAL A 65 5.08 -10.12 6.86
C VAL A 65 3.58 -10.37 6.74
N TYR A 66 2.86 -9.47 6.05
CA TYR A 66 1.42 -9.56 5.91
C TYR A 66 0.92 -8.78 4.68
N HIS A 67 -0.04 -9.35 3.96
CA HIS A 67 -0.76 -8.70 2.87
C HIS A 67 -2.18 -8.32 3.29
N ALA A 68 -2.60 -7.10 2.95
CA ALA A 68 -3.93 -6.59 3.18
C ALA A 68 -4.54 -6.09 1.87
N SER A 69 -5.80 -6.40 1.62
CA SER A 69 -6.52 -5.82 0.49
C SER A 69 -8.00 -5.69 0.80
N ARG A 70 -8.67 -4.81 0.06
CA ARG A 70 -10.14 -4.75 0.02
C ARG A 70 -10.65 -4.12 -1.27
N SER A 71 -11.88 -4.46 -1.63
CA SER A 71 -12.60 -3.77 -2.71
C SER A 71 -13.01 -2.36 -2.29
N LEU A 72 -13.03 -1.45 -3.27
CA LEU A 72 -13.55 -0.10 -3.13
C LEU A 72 -15.08 -0.11 -3.14
N THR A 73 -15.68 0.70 -2.28
CA THR A 73 -17.12 0.99 -2.30
C THR A 73 -17.49 1.87 -3.49
N ALA A 74 -18.77 1.89 -3.88
CA ALA A 74 -19.24 2.72 -5.00
C ALA A 74 -18.89 4.22 -4.87
N LYS A 75 -18.75 4.73 -3.65
CA LYS A 75 -18.33 6.13 -3.40
C LYS A 75 -16.82 6.32 -3.54
N GLU A 76 -16.04 5.31 -3.13
CA GLU A 76 -14.58 5.34 -3.20
C GLU A 76 -14.07 5.19 -4.64
N LYS A 77 -14.80 4.45 -5.49
CA LYS A 77 -14.50 4.34 -6.94
C LYS A 77 -14.63 5.64 -7.73
N ASN A 78 -15.24 6.66 -7.14
CA ASN A 78 -15.36 7.99 -7.77
C ASN A 78 -14.25 8.94 -7.30
N TYR A 79 -13.25 8.43 -6.57
CA TYR A 79 -12.12 9.24 -6.14
C TYR A 79 -11.24 9.57 -7.35
N GLY A 80 -10.68 10.76 -7.37
CA GLY A 80 -9.63 11.06 -8.34
C GLY A 80 -8.37 10.28 -8.01
N GLN A 81 -7.51 10.04 -8.99
CA GLN A 81 -6.26 9.27 -8.83
C GLN A 81 -5.45 9.63 -7.58
N ILE A 82 -5.26 10.93 -7.32
CA ILE A 82 -4.53 11.42 -6.11
C ILE A 82 -5.23 11.02 -4.81
N GLU A 83 -6.57 11.04 -4.80
CA GLU A 83 -7.35 10.62 -3.63
C GLU A 83 -7.31 9.11 -3.44
N GLU A 84 -7.27 8.31 -4.52
CA GLU A 84 -7.19 6.85 -4.44
C GLU A 84 -5.87 6.38 -3.85
N GLU A 85 -4.75 6.93 -4.33
CA GLU A 85 -3.42 6.63 -3.79
C GLU A 85 -3.29 7.11 -2.33
N GLY A 86 -3.79 8.32 -2.01
CA GLY A 86 -3.83 8.81 -0.63
C GLY A 86 -4.69 7.94 0.26
N PHE A 87 -5.73 7.35 -0.31
CA PHE A 87 -6.59 6.43 0.40
C PHE A 87 -5.93 5.07 0.67
N ALA A 88 -5.19 4.53 -0.31
CA ALA A 88 -4.41 3.31 -0.14
C ALA A 88 -3.38 3.48 0.99
N LEU A 89 -2.71 4.63 1.05
CA LEU A 89 -1.78 4.95 2.13
C LEU A 89 -2.45 4.93 3.52
N ILE A 90 -3.57 5.64 3.66
CA ILE A 90 -4.31 5.67 4.92
C ILE A 90 -4.85 4.29 5.28
N TYR A 91 -5.27 3.51 4.29
CA TYR A 91 -5.67 2.13 4.50
C TYR A 91 -4.51 1.29 5.04
N ALA A 92 -3.32 1.38 4.45
CA ALA A 92 -2.13 0.65 4.86
C ALA A 92 -1.73 0.99 6.30
N VAL A 93 -1.57 2.28 6.62
CA VAL A 93 -1.18 2.73 7.96
C VAL A 93 -2.21 2.35 9.02
N ARG A 94 -3.51 2.48 8.72
CA ARG A 94 -4.57 2.05 9.66
C ARG A 94 -4.61 0.55 9.85
N LYS A 95 -4.37 -0.23 8.78
CA LYS A 95 -4.35 -1.69 8.84
C LYS A 95 -3.13 -2.20 9.61
N PHE A 96 -1.99 -1.55 9.45
CA PHE A 96 -0.73 -1.93 10.06
C PHE A 96 -0.38 -1.17 11.33
N HIS A 97 -1.29 -0.34 11.86
CA HIS A 97 -1.08 0.46 13.07
C HIS A 97 -0.44 -0.35 14.20
N ARG A 98 -0.91 -1.58 14.48
CA ARG A 98 -0.36 -2.41 15.57
C ARG A 98 1.09 -2.84 15.34
N TYR A 99 1.55 -2.88 14.10
CA TYR A 99 2.92 -3.21 13.76
C TYR A 99 3.82 -1.98 13.84
N VAL A 100 3.37 -0.84 13.32
CA VAL A 100 4.25 0.33 13.11
C VAL A 100 4.08 1.48 14.11
N TYR A 101 3.20 1.33 15.10
CA TYR A 101 3.05 2.36 16.13
C TYR A 101 4.38 2.56 16.88
N GLU A 102 4.83 3.81 16.99
CA GLU A 102 6.11 4.21 17.61
C GLU A 102 7.38 3.66 16.92
N LEU A 103 7.27 3.11 15.70
CA LEU A 103 8.41 2.64 14.93
C LEU A 103 8.60 3.46 13.66
N LEU A 104 9.85 3.71 13.31
CA LEU A 104 10.21 4.30 12.03
C LEU A 104 10.08 3.25 10.93
N PHE A 105 9.31 3.55 9.89
CA PHE A 105 9.17 2.69 8.71
C PHE A 105 9.38 3.45 7.41
N SER A 106 9.64 2.72 6.33
CA SER A 106 9.77 3.27 4.99
C SER A 106 8.47 3.03 4.23
N LEU A 107 7.95 4.06 3.60
CA LEU A 107 6.74 4.02 2.82
C LEU A 107 7.10 4.10 1.34
N LEU A 108 6.90 3.01 0.61
CA LEU A 108 7.15 2.95 -0.83
C LEU A 108 5.97 3.55 -1.59
N MET A 109 6.25 4.60 -2.38
CA MET A 109 5.24 5.35 -3.12
C MET A 109 5.72 5.62 -4.55
N ASP A 110 4.98 5.17 -5.55
CA ASP A 110 5.31 5.37 -6.97
C ASP A 110 4.83 6.74 -7.52
N HIS A 111 3.94 7.43 -6.82
CA HIS A 111 3.31 8.65 -7.32
C HIS A 111 3.84 9.97 -6.74
N LYS A 112 4.54 10.73 -7.60
CA LYS A 112 5.20 12.02 -7.27
C LYS A 112 4.27 13.10 -6.69
N PRO A 113 3.02 13.28 -7.15
CA PRO A 113 2.08 14.22 -6.54
C PRO A 113 1.80 13.99 -5.06
N LEU A 114 1.82 12.74 -4.57
CA LEU A 114 1.66 12.49 -3.14
C LEU A 114 2.90 12.84 -2.33
N LEU A 115 4.10 12.72 -2.89
CA LEU A 115 5.31 13.24 -2.24
C LEU A 115 5.18 14.74 -1.94
N ALA A 116 4.54 15.49 -2.83
CA ALA A 116 4.30 16.92 -2.60
C ALA A 116 3.29 17.18 -1.47
N ILE A 117 2.24 16.36 -1.34
CA ILE A 117 1.16 16.57 -0.34
C ILE A 117 1.55 16.03 1.04
N PHE A 118 2.23 14.88 1.09
CA PHE A 118 2.52 14.15 2.32
C PHE A 118 4.01 14.14 2.70
N GLY A 119 4.92 14.36 1.75
CA GLY A 119 6.37 14.38 1.98
C GLY A 119 6.95 15.77 2.27
N SER A 120 6.26 16.84 1.87
CA SER A 120 6.70 18.20 2.20
C SER A 120 6.20 18.63 3.59
N LYS A 121 7.09 19.19 4.42
CA LYS A 121 6.69 19.87 5.67
C LYS A 121 5.86 21.13 5.41
N GLU A 122 5.84 21.60 4.17
CA GLU A 122 5.01 22.69 3.69
C GLU A 122 3.53 22.27 3.76
N GLY A 123 2.67 23.19 4.19
CA GLY A 123 1.26 22.89 4.43
C GLY A 123 0.56 22.34 3.19
N VAL A 124 -0.50 21.54 3.39
CA VAL A 124 -1.39 21.17 2.30
C VAL A 124 -1.96 22.48 1.70
N PRO A 125 -2.00 22.67 0.37
CA PRO A 125 -2.62 23.85 -0.23
C PRO A 125 -4.00 24.12 0.38
N ALA A 126 -4.32 25.38 0.65
CA ALA A 126 -5.59 25.78 1.28
C ALA A 126 -6.84 25.29 0.52
N TYR A 127 -6.69 24.95 -0.77
CA TYR A 127 -7.73 24.44 -1.66
C TYR A 127 -7.79 22.91 -1.75
N SER A 128 -6.96 22.17 -1.01
CA SER A 128 -7.06 20.71 -1.00
C SER A 128 -8.30 20.26 -0.26
N ALA A 129 -8.91 19.17 -0.74
CA ALA A 129 -10.12 18.61 -0.15
C ALA A 129 -9.94 18.36 1.36
N ASN A 130 -10.97 18.70 2.16
CA ASN A 130 -11.04 18.44 3.62
C ASN A 130 -10.70 16.99 4.03
N ARG A 131 -10.79 16.06 3.08
CA ARG A 131 -10.40 14.66 3.27
C ARG A 131 -8.89 14.47 3.35
N LEU A 132 -8.14 15.05 2.41
CA LEU A 132 -6.67 14.99 2.37
C LEU A 132 -6.03 15.61 3.61
N GLN A 133 -6.61 16.70 4.13
CA GLN A 133 -6.15 17.32 5.37
C GLN A 133 -6.31 16.37 6.58
N ARG A 134 -7.45 15.69 6.70
CA ARG A 134 -7.69 14.69 7.77
C ARG A 134 -6.74 13.50 7.67
N TRP A 135 -6.44 13.08 6.44
CA TRP A 135 -5.48 12.01 6.18
C TRP A 135 -4.06 12.40 6.57
N ARG A 136 -3.63 13.64 6.25
CA ARG A 136 -2.34 14.15 6.74
C ARG A 136 -2.26 14.15 8.26
N LEU A 137 -3.30 14.62 8.97
CA LEU A 137 -3.32 14.57 10.44
C LEU A 137 -3.17 13.15 10.99
N THR A 138 -3.73 12.16 10.28
CA THR A 138 -3.57 10.75 10.65
C THR A 138 -2.12 10.29 10.45
N LEU A 139 -1.49 10.68 9.34
CA LEU A 139 -0.10 10.32 9.03
C LEU A 139 0.91 11.02 9.94
N LEU A 140 0.63 12.24 10.40
CA LEU A 140 1.48 12.96 11.36
C LEU A 140 1.63 12.27 12.71
N ALA A 141 0.77 11.28 13.02
CA ALA A 141 0.90 10.47 14.23
C ALA A 141 1.96 9.35 14.10
N PHE A 142 2.59 9.20 12.93
CA PHE A 142 3.54 8.13 12.64
C PHE A 142 4.87 8.71 12.16
N ASP A 143 5.95 8.02 12.49
CA ASP A 143 7.29 8.31 12.00
C ASP A 143 7.57 7.46 10.75
N PHE A 144 7.69 8.10 9.60
CA PHE A 144 7.98 7.40 8.35
C PHE A 144 8.88 8.22 7.43
N ASN A 145 9.66 7.50 6.62
CA ASN A 145 10.37 8.04 5.47
C ASN A 145 9.64 7.63 4.19
N ILE A 146 9.65 8.47 3.17
CA ILE A 146 9.09 8.11 1.87
C ILE A 146 10.23 7.72 0.92
N GLU A 147 10.05 6.59 0.24
CA GLU A 147 10.97 6.03 -0.78
C GLU A 147 10.31 5.97 -2.15
#